data_AF-A0A920PNN3-F1
#
_entry.id   AF-A0A920PNN3-F1
#
_cell.length_a   1.000
_cell.length_b   1.000
_cell.length_c   1.000
_cell.angle_alpha   90.00
_cell.angle_beta   90.00
_cell.angle_gamma   90.00
#
_symmetry.space_group_name_H-M   'P 1'
#
loop_
_entity.id
_entity.type
_entity.pdbx_description
1 polymer ?
#
loop_
_entity_poly.entity_id
_entity_poly.type
_entity_poly.pdbx_seq_one_letter_code
_entity_poly.pdbx_strand_id
1 'polypeptide(L)'
;MPAAGPKGYGLGLIGELLAHGVLGQAKALNWLVLAVDLDLLSDDDYVSRIDDYLEWVKGRAPADGFDEVMIPGEPEQRCRQLRKNAGIPIADEIWEEIIDWATRMGIMLSDIDVNSNSHRYQAP
;
A
#
# COMPACT_ATOMS: atom_id res chain seq x y z
N MET A 1 10.27 -14.56 9.50
CA MET A 1 11.51 -13.94 10.02
C MET A 1 11.46 -12.45 9.74
N PRO A 2 12.07 -11.57 10.57
CA PRO A 2 12.09 -10.13 10.31
C PRO A 2 12.81 -9.79 8.99
N ALA A 3 12.33 -8.77 8.28
CA ALA A 3 12.97 -8.29 7.05
C ALA A 3 14.42 -7.86 7.34
N ALA A 4 15.37 -8.25 6.49
CA ALA A 4 16.80 -7.94 6.69
C ALA A 4 17.37 -8.36 8.07
N GLY A 5 16.83 -9.41 8.70
CA GLY A 5 17.39 -10.02 9.91
C GLY A 5 17.45 -9.08 11.12
N PRO A 6 18.61 -8.88 11.77
CA PRO A 6 18.72 -8.02 12.96
C PRO A 6 18.23 -6.58 12.76
N LYS A 7 18.31 -6.04 11.54
CA LYS A 7 17.81 -4.68 11.24
C LYS A 7 16.29 -4.60 11.33
N GLY A 8 15.58 -5.57 10.77
CA GLY A 8 14.12 -5.64 10.90
C GLY A 8 13.65 -5.92 12.31
N TYR A 9 14.40 -6.73 13.07
CA TYR A 9 14.13 -6.91 14.50
C TYR A 9 14.25 -5.59 15.26
N GLY A 10 15.35 -4.84 15.06
CA GLY A 10 15.54 -3.55 15.70
C GLY A 10 14.45 -2.54 15.36
N LEU A 11 14.06 -2.44 14.10
CA LEU A 11 12.97 -1.56 13.67
C LEU A 11 11.62 -1.95 14.28
N GLY A 12 11.29 -3.25 14.30
CA GLY A 12 10.07 -3.75 14.94
C GLY A 12 10.04 -3.47 16.44
N LEU A 13 11.18 -3.63 17.12
CA LEU A 13 11.30 -3.34 18.55
C LEU A 13 11.08 -1.85 18.87
N ILE A 14 11.58 -0.93 18.04
CA ILE A 14 11.31 0.51 18.21
C ILE A 14 9.81 0.78 18.11
N GLY A 15 9.13 0.16 17.15
CA GLY A 15 7.68 0.26 16.99
C GLY A 15 6.94 -0.17 18.27
N GLU A 16 7.27 -1.33 18.82
CA GLU A 16 6.67 -1.83 20.06
C GLU A 16 7.00 -0.95 21.27
N LEU A 17 8.24 -0.46 21.41
CA LEU A 17 8.60 0.40 22.54
C LEU A 17 7.80 1.71 22.54
N LEU A 18 7.61 2.33 21.38
CA LEU A 18 6.80 3.54 21.25
C LEU A 18 5.33 3.23 21.47
N ALA A 19 4.81 2.22 20.76
CA ALA A 19 3.41 1.90 20.76
C ALA A 19 2.95 1.33 22.10
N HIS A 20 3.62 0.30 22.63
CA HIS A 20 3.32 -0.30 23.93
C HIS A 20 3.68 0.64 25.09
N GLY A 21 4.81 1.35 25.00
CA GLY A 21 5.22 2.27 26.05
C GLY A 21 4.23 3.42 26.25
N VAL A 22 3.66 3.95 25.16
CA VAL A 22 2.71 5.08 25.20
C VAL A 22 1.26 4.62 25.32
N LEU A 23 0.86 3.59 24.57
CA LEU A 23 -0.54 3.16 24.44
C LEU A 23 -0.89 1.95 25.33
N GLY A 24 0.12 1.29 25.91
CA GLY A 24 -0.05 0.07 26.70
C GLY A 24 -0.31 -1.17 25.84
N GLN A 25 -0.84 -2.22 26.48
CA GLN A 25 -1.09 -3.49 25.84
C GLN A 25 -2.13 -3.37 24.71
N ALA A 26 -1.73 -3.72 23.48
CA ALA A 26 -2.62 -3.76 22.33
C ALA A 26 -3.74 -4.78 22.53
N LYS A 27 -4.99 -4.40 22.23
CA LYS A 27 -6.12 -5.35 22.14
C LYS A 27 -6.22 -6.05 20.79
N ALA A 28 -5.68 -5.42 19.75
CA ALA A 28 -5.57 -5.99 18.40
C ALA A 28 -4.28 -5.50 17.73
N LEU A 29 -4.15 -4.19 17.54
CA LEU A 29 -2.96 -3.53 17.00
C LEU A 29 -2.78 -2.17 17.69
N ASN A 30 -1.55 -1.70 17.80
CA ASN A 30 -1.24 -0.33 18.18
C ASN A 30 -0.66 0.40 16.96
N TRP A 31 -1.12 1.63 16.69
CA TRP A 31 -0.68 2.44 15.56
C TRP A 31 -0.03 3.72 16.08
N LEU A 32 1.06 4.13 15.44
CA LEU A 32 1.70 5.43 15.66
C LEU A 32 1.65 6.22 14.36
N VAL A 33 1.14 7.44 14.41
CA VAL A 33 1.15 8.38 13.30
C VAL A 33 1.95 9.60 13.73
N LEU A 34 2.99 9.92 12.94
CA LEU A 34 3.79 11.11 13.12
C LEU A 34 3.52 12.04 11.93
N ALA A 35 2.97 13.21 12.20
CA ALA A 35 2.80 14.27 11.23
C ALA A 35 3.83 15.36 11.52
N VAL A 36 4.63 15.73 10.52
CA VAL A 36 5.67 16.74 10.64
C VAL A 36 5.29 17.88 9.70
N ASP A 37 5.19 19.08 10.26
CA ASP A 37 5.01 20.29 9.47
C ASP A 37 6.34 20.64 8.80
N LEU A 38 6.38 20.51 7.47
CA LEU A 38 7.59 20.74 6.71
C LEU A 38 7.90 22.24 6.59
N ASP A 39 6.92 23.13 6.69
CA ASP A 39 7.15 24.59 6.60
C ASP A 39 8.01 25.10 7.77
N LEU A 40 8.06 24.35 8.88
CA LEU A 40 8.93 24.64 10.02
C LEU A 40 10.37 24.15 9.84
N LEU A 41 10.61 23.26 8.86
CA LEU A 41 11.88 22.56 8.65
C LEU A 41 12.51 22.84 7.28
N SER A 42 11.75 23.44 6.37
CA SER A 42 12.09 23.58 4.96
C SER A 42 12.23 25.04 4.54
N ASP A 43 12.73 25.23 3.33
CA ASP A 43 12.77 26.50 2.61
C ASP A 43 12.00 26.36 1.29
N ASP A 44 11.90 27.45 0.54
CA ASP A 44 11.16 27.50 -0.74
C ASP A 44 11.70 26.50 -1.80
N ASP A 45 12.96 26.09 -1.68
CA ASP A 45 13.64 25.17 -2.60
C ASP A 45 13.51 23.69 -2.18
N TYR A 46 12.79 23.39 -1.10
CA TYR A 46 12.69 22.01 -0.62
C TYR A 46 12.07 21.06 -1.64
N VAL A 47 10.96 21.46 -2.26
CA VAL A 47 10.23 20.61 -3.21
C VAL A 47 11.09 20.34 -4.45
N SER A 48 11.75 21.37 -5.01
CA SER A 48 12.61 21.21 -6.19
C SER A 48 13.80 20.29 -5.90
N ARG A 49 14.43 20.41 -4.72
CA ARG A 49 15.52 19.50 -4.33
C ARG A 49 15.06 18.04 -4.19
N ILE A 50 13.83 17.81 -3.72
CA ILE A 50 13.26 16.47 -3.67
C ILE A 50 13.01 15.95 -5.08
N ASP A 51 12.42 16.75 -5.97
CA ASP A 51 12.16 16.37 -7.36
C ASP A 51 13.46 16.03 -8.10
N ASP A 52 14.48 16.87 -8.00
CA ASP A 52 15.81 16.64 -8.60
C ASP A 52 16.44 15.33 -8.08
N TYR A 53 16.31 15.06 -6.78
CA TYR A 53 16.83 13.85 -6.17
C TYR A 53 16.09 12.60 -6.66
N LEU A 54 14.75 12.66 -6.74
CA LEU A 54 13.94 11.56 -7.22
C LEU A 54 14.21 11.28 -8.71
N GLU A 55 14.36 12.32 -9.53
CA GLU A 55 14.74 12.18 -10.94
C GLU A 55 16.12 11.53 -11.07
N TRP A 56 17.08 11.96 -10.26
CA TRP A 56 18.42 11.37 -10.22
C TRP A 56 18.43 9.90 -9.79
N VAL A 57 17.62 9.51 -8.79
CA VAL A 57 17.48 8.10 -8.37
C VAL A 57 16.87 7.27 -9.50
N LYS A 58 15.80 7.79 -10.12
CA LYS A 58 15.07 7.10 -11.18
C LYS A 58 15.87 6.97 -12.46
N GLY A 59 16.76 7.93 -12.74
CA GLY A 59 17.67 7.93 -13.89
C GLY A 59 18.84 6.93 -13.78
N ARG A 60 18.93 6.15 -12.70
CA ARG A 60 19.97 5.12 -12.56
C ARG A 60 19.65 3.89 -13.41
N ALA A 61 20.70 3.22 -13.87
CA ALA A 61 20.56 1.96 -14.59
C ALA A 61 19.87 0.93 -13.67
N PRO A 62 18.81 0.26 -14.14
CA PRO A 62 18.14 -0.77 -13.36
C PRO A 62 19.05 -2.00 -13.18
N ALA A 63 18.78 -2.79 -12.15
CA ALA A 63 19.46 -4.07 -11.96
C ALA A 63 19.01 -5.10 -13.01
N ASP A 64 19.81 -6.13 -13.24
CA ASP A 64 19.47 -7.22 -14.16
C ASP A 64 18.09 -7.81 -13.83
N GLY A 65 17.23 -7.90 -14.85
CA GLY A 65 15.85 -8.39 -14.70
C GLY A 65 14.81 -7.34 -14.32
N PHE A 66 15.18 -6.05 -14.25
CA PHE A 66 14.26 -4.94 -14.04
C PHE A 66 14.31 -3.94 -15.20
N ASP A 67 13.15 -3.38 -15.56
CA ASP A 67 13.04 -2.41 -16.67
C ASP A 67 13.38 -0.97 -16.24
N GLU A 68 13.12 -0.62 -14.98
CA GLU A 68 13.36 0.71 -14.44
C GLU A 68 13.53 0.69 -12.90
N VAL A 69 14.10 1.76 -12.36
CA VAL A 69 14.09 2.05 -10.91
C VAL A 69 12.77 2.72 -10.58
N MET A 70 12.01 2.17 -9.63
CA MET A 70 10.74 2.75 -9.16
C MET A 70 10.90 3.40 -7.79
N ILE A 71 10.20 4.51 -7.58
CA ILE A 71 10.11 5.21 -6.29
C ILE A 71 8.95 4.63 -5.45
N PRO A 72 9.08 4.53 -4.11
CA PRO A 72 7.98 4.11 -3.26
C PRO A 72 6.68 4.87 -3.56
N GLY A 73 5.58 4.14 -3.80
CA GLY A 73 4.28 4.69 -4.19
C GLY A 73 3.97 4.63 -5.69
N GLU A 74 4.98 4.58 -6.56
CA GLU A 74 4.76 4.47 -8.01
C GLU A 74 4.09 3.13 -8.42
N PRO A 75 4.52 1.95 -7.90
CA PRO A 75 3.86 0.69 -8.22
C PRO A 75 2.37 0.71 -7.85
N GLU A 76 2.03 1.27 -6.69
CA GLU A 76 0.66 1.43 -6.21
C GLU A 76 -0.15 2.40 -7.09
N GLN A 77 0.45 3.51 -7.51
CA GLN A 77 -0.19 4.47 -8.41
C GLN A 77 -0.50 3.84 -9.76
N ARG A 78 0.43 3.08 -10.35
CA ARG A 78 0.23 2.34 -11.61
C ARG A 78 -0.88 1.31 -11.47
N CYS A 79 -0.83 0.51 -10.40
CA CYS A 79 -1.83 -0.50 -10.09
C CYS A 79 -3.23 0.14 -9.93
N ARG A 80 -3.31 1.28 -9.24
CA ARG A 80 -4.56 2.04 -9.08
C ARG A 80 -5.10 2.55 -10.41
N GLN A 81 -4.24 3.09 -11.27
CA GLN A 81 -4.67 3.60 -12.58
C GLN A 81 -5.19 2.47 -13.48
N LEU A 82 -4.52 1.32 -13.48
CA LEU A 82 -4.97 0.13 -14.18
C LEU A 82 -6.33 -0.33 -13.64
N ARG A 83 -6.46 -0.53 -12.33
CA ARG A 83 -7.68 -1.05 -11.70
C ARG A 83 -8.88 -0.11 -11.77
N LYS A 84 -8.66 1.21 -11.85
CA LYS A 84 -9.73 2.17 -12.13
C LYS A 84 -10.40 1.93 -13.49
N ASN A 85 -9.62 1.53 -14.49
CA ASN A 85 -10.08 1.39 -15.87
C ASN A 85 -10.51 -0.06 -16.19
N ALA A 86 -9.76 -1.04 -15.67
CA ALA A 86 -9.95 -2.45 -15.96
C ALA A 86 -10.77 -3.21 -14.90
N GLY A 87 -11.09 -2.57 -13.77
CA GLY A 87 -11.68 -3.22 -12.60
C GLY A 87 -10.63 -3.78 -11.64
N ILE A 88 -11.08 -4.15 -10.43
CA ILE A 88 -10.23 -4.78 -9.42
C ILE A 88 -10.36 -6.30 -9.61
N PRO A 89 -9.27 -7.02 -9.91
CA PRO A 89 -9.31 -8.47 -10.02
C PRO A 89 -9.50 -9.06 -8.62
N ILE A 90 -10.44 -10.00 -8.51
CA ILE A 90 -10.75 -10.72 -7.28
C ILE A 90 -10.72 -12.21 -7.63
N ALA A 91 -10.09 -13.04 -6.80
CA ALA A 91 -10.11 -14.48 -7.00
C ALA A 91 -11.55 -15.00 -6.87
N ASP A 92 -11.92 -15.98 -7.69
CA ASP A 92 -13.31 -16.48 -7.73
C ASP A 92 -13.76 -16.99 -6.35
N GLU A 93 -12.86 -17.64 -5.59
CA GLU A 93 -13.15 -18.13 -4.24
C GLU A 93 -13.47 -17.00 -3.25
N ILE A 94 -12.74 -15.88 -3.34
CA ILE A 94 -13.00 -14.71 -2.49
C ILE A 94 -14.31 -14.04 -2.88
N TRP A 95 -14.64 -14.02 -4.17
CA TRP A 95 -15.92 -13.48 -4.65
C TRP A 95 -17.11 -14.30 -4.15
N GLU A 96 -16.99 -15.63 -4.16
CA GLU A 96 -17.98 -16.54 -3.58
C GLU A 96 -18.17 -16.29 -2.08
N GLU A 97 -17.09 -16.12 -1.32
CA GLU A 97 -17.17 -15.78 0.11
C GLU A 97 -17.91 -14.45 0.35
N ILE A 98 -17.65 -13.43 -0.47
CA ILE A 98 -18.35 -12.14 -0.39
C ILE A 98 -19.85 -12.31 -0.61
N ILE A 99 -20.25 -13.12 -1.60
CA ILE A 99 -21.66 -13.41 -1.91
C ILE A 99 -22.35 -14.15 -0.76
N ASP A 100 -21.70 -15.15 -0.17
CA ASP A 100 -22.24 -15.91 0.98
C ASP A 100 -22.50 -14.98 2.17
N TRP A 101 -21.53 -14.11 2.50
CA TRP A 101 -21.71 -13.12 3.56
C TRP A 101 -22.81 -12.11 3.27
N ALA A 102 -22.89 -11.59 2.03
CA ALA A 102 -23.96 -10.69 1.62
C ALA A 102 -25.35 -11.34 1.81
N THR A 103 -25.48 -12.61 1.40
CA THR A 103 -26.72 -13.39 1.53
C THR A 103 -27.11 -13.58 2.99
N ARG A 104 -26.16 -13.95 3.86
CA ARG A 104 -26.40 -14.11 5.32
C ARG A 104 -26.88 -12.82 5.98
N MET A 105 -26.42 -11.68 5.47
CA MET A 105 -26.80 -10.35 5.96
C MET A 105 -28.06 -9.80 5.28
N GLY A 106 -28.65 -10.53 4.33
CA GLY A 106 -29.84 -10.10 3.59
C GLY A 106 -29.59 -9.00 2.56
N ILE A 107 -28.35 -8.84 2.09
CA ILE A 107 -27.96 -7.85 1.07
C ILE A 107 -28.12 -8.49 -0.32
N MET A 108 -28.97 -7.91 -1.17
CA MET A 108 -29.19 -8.37 -2.54
C MET A 108 -28.21 -7.68 -3.49
N LEU A 109 -27.31 -8.46 -4.11
CA LEU A 109 -26.29 -7.94 -5.04
C LEU A 109 -26.86 -7.46 -6.38
N SER A 110 -28.16 -7.67 -6.64
CA SER A 110 -28.86 -7.15 -7.82
C SER A 110 -28.99 -5.62 -7.85
N ASP A 111 -28.81 -4.96 -6.70
CA ASP A 111 -28.88 -3.50 -6.57
C ASP A 111 -27.55 -2.81 -6.92
N ILE A 112 -26.51 -3.61 -7.21
CA ILE A 112 -25.18 -3.15 -7.58
C ILE A 112 -25.03 -3.50 -9.06
N ASP A 113 -24.77 -2.50 -9.89
CA ASP A 113 -24.59 -2.65 -11.34
C ASP A 113 -23.35 -3.52 -11.61
N VAL A 114 -23.52 -4.85 -11.57
CA VAL A 114 -22.42 -5.80 -11.68
C VAL A 114 -22.01 -5.81 -13.14
N ASN A 115 -20.89 -5.15 -13.43
CA ASN A 115 -20.16 -5.31 -14.68
C ASN A 115 -19.63 -6.76 -14.70
N SER A 116 -20.49 -7.70 -15.11
CA SER A 116 -20.51 -9.12 -14.76
C SER A 116 -19.36 -9.97 -15.31
N ASN A 117 -18.30 -9.33 -15.82
CA ASN A 117 -17.09 -9.98 -16.30
C ASN A 117 -15.77 -9.33 -15.82
N SER A 118 -15.81 -8.26 -15.00
CA SER A 118 -14.57 -7.52 -14.61
C SER A 118 -13.82 -8.08 -13.40
N HIS A 119 -14.38 -9.05 -12.67
CA HIS A 119 -13.72 -9.61 -11.49
C HIS A 119 -12.71 -10.70 -11.82
N ARG A 120 -12.80 -11.31 -13.02
CA ARG A 120 -11.91 -12.40 -13.42
C ARG A 120 -10.45 -11.93 -13.39
N TYR A 121 -9.69 -12.54 -12.50
CA TYR A 121 -8.24 -12.44 -12.47
C TYR A 121 -7.68 -12.94 -13.81
N GLN A 122 -7.21 -12.01 -14.67
CA GLN A 122 -6.38 -12.36 -15.81
C GLN A 122 -4.94 -12.37 -15.31
N ALA A 123 -4.38 -13.58 -15.15
CA ALA A 123 -2.96 -13.74 -14.86
C ALA A 123 -2.12 -13.18 -16.04
N PRO A 124 -0.98 -12.51 -15.78
CA PRO A 124 0.02 -12.28 -16.82
C PRO A 124 0.66 -13.59 -17.29
#